data_AF-A0A8U0A4W4-F1
#
_entry.id   AF-A0A8U0A4W4-F1
#
_cell.length_a   1.000
_cell.length_b   1.000
_cell.length_c   1.000
_cell.angle_alpha   90.00
_cell.angle_beta   90.00
_cell.angle_gamma   90.00
#
_symmetry.space_group_name_H-M   'P 1'
#
loop_
_entity.id
_entity.type
_entity.pdbx_description
1 polymer ?
#
loop_
_entity_poly.entity_id
_entity_poly.type
_entity_poly.pdbx_seq_one_letter_code
_entity_poly.pdbx_strand_id
1 'polypeptide(L)'
;MAHGIGDPHPHPYTSNRVFQYGYTETVTSERVLGVFERVDGPAITSSDVATILGCSTEAARRKLKRLHENGMIRRRKTGRTVLWWRVDESANDLEITTVNPNDPFFSRETYSSDTPADISERIDDVLYGDPHE
;
A
#
# COMPACT_ATOMS: atom_id res chain seq x y z
N MET A 1 32.58 28.62 -27.70
CA MET A 1 32.50 27.45 -26.80
C MET A 1 32.04 27.95 -25.43
N ALA A 2 30.76 27.76 -25.09
CA ALA A 2 30.21 28.10 -23.79
C ALA A 2 29.07 27.12 -23.49
N HIS A 3 29.08 26.59 -22.27
CA HIS A 3 28.23 25.53 -21.74
C HIS A 3 26.73 25.89 -21.74
N GLY A 4 25.90 25.00 -22.31
CA GLY A 4 24.46 24.98 -22.03
C GLY A 4 24.22 24.21 -20.73
N ILE A 5 23.98 24.96 -19.65
CA ILE A 5 23.47 24.42 -18.39
C ILE A 5 22.01 24.04 -18.66
N GLY A 6 21.71 22.74 -18.66
CA GLY A 6 20.35 22.25 -18.75
C GLY A 6 19.53 22.79 -17.58
N ASP A 7 18.41 23.43 -17.89
CA ASP A 7 17.42 23.87 -16.91
C ASP A 7 17.04 22.70 -15.99
N PRO A 8 17.02 22.89 -14.65
CA PRO A 8 16.49 21.89 -13.76
C PRO A 8 14.98 21.85 -13.97
N HIS A 9 14.51 20.80 -14.63
CA HIS A 9 13.10 20.44 -14.68
C HIS A 9 12.53 20.45 -13.26
N PRO A 10 11.49 21.24 -12.95
CA PRO A 10 10.89 21.20 -11.64
C PRO A 10 10.17 19.85 -11.48
N HIS A 11 10.76 18.95 -10.69
CA HIS A 11 10.06 17.76 -10.22
C HIS A 11 8.88 18.22 -9.33
N PRO A 12 7.66 17.68 -9.50
CA PRO A 12 6.45 18.19 -8.84
C PRO A 12 6.35 17.90 -7.33
N TYR A 13 7.46 17.63 -6.62
CA TYR A 13 7.44 17.19 -5.21
C TYR A 13 8.24 18.05 -4.23
N THR A 14 8.75 19.22 -4.60
CA THR A 14 9.34 20.15 -3.61
C THR A 14 8.30 21.13 -3.07
N SER A 15 7.27 20.62 -2.40
CA SER A 15 6.45 21.46 -1.54
C SER A 15 7.18 21.68 -0.21
N ASN A 16 8.03 22.70 -0.17
CA ASN A 16 8.50 23.30 1.08
C ASN A 16 7.31 24.02 1.75
N ARG A 17 6.42 23.25 2.36
CA ARG A 17 5.39 23.82 3.24
C ARG A 17 6.02 24.03 4.62
N VAL A 18 6.22 25.29 4.96
CA VAL A 18 6.46 25.71 6.35
C VAL A 18 5.19 25.39 7.12
N PHE A 19 5.18 24.24 7.79
CA PHE A 19 4.04 23.82 8.60
C PHE A 19 4.28 24.18 10.06
N GLN A 20 3.61 25.22 10.54
CA GLN A 20 3.47 25.44 11.98
C GLN A 20 2.38 24.51 12.52
N TYR A 21 2.76 23.33 13.00
CA TYR A 21 1.86 22.43 13.73
C TYR A 21 1.96 22.73 15.22
N GLY A 22 0.91 23.31 15.80
CA GLY A 22 0.77 23.47 17.25
C GLY A 22 0.73 22.12 17.97
N TYR A 23 1.09 22.11 19.25
CA TYR A 23 1.00 20.91 20.08
C TYR A 23 -0.46 20.59 20.38
N THR A 24 -1.08 19.71 19.57
CA THR A 24 -2.45 19.26 19.82
C THR A 24 -2.43 18.11 20.82
N GLU A 25 -2.80 18.37 22.06
CA GLU A 25 -2.97 17.35 23.10
C GLU A 25 -4.08 16.34 22.75
N THR A 26 -4.93 16.64 21.77
CA THR A 26 -6.14 15.91 21.38
C THR A 26 -5.93 14.74 20.39
N VAL A 27 -4.71 14.20 20.28
CA VAL A 27 -4.43 13.01 19.45
C VAL A 27 -4.47 11.76 20.32
N THR A 28 -5.57 11.01 20.22
CA THR A 28 -5.73 9.73 20.92
C THR A 28 -5.19 8.58 20.07
N SER A 29 -4.95 7.43 20.71
CA SER A 29 -4.44 6.21 20.05
C SER A 29 -5.42 5.70 18.99
N GLU A 30 -6.72 5.78 19.28
CA GLU A 30 -7.81 5.36 18.40
C GLU A 30 -7.85 6.23 17.13
N ARG A 31 -7.64 7.55 17.28
CA ARG A 31 -7.55 8.46 16.12
C ARG A 31 -6.35 8.13 15.22
N VAL A 32 -5.24 7.68 15.80
CA VAL A 32 -4.06 7.22 15.03
C VAL A 32 -4.34 5.91 14.31
N LEU A 33 -5.07 4.97 14.93
CA LEU A 33 -5.49 3.74 14.26
C LEU A 33 -6.42 4.00 13.06
N GLY A 34 -7.31 4.99 13.14
CA GLY A 34 -8.16 5.38 12.00
C GLY A 34 -7.41 6.02 10.82
N VAL A 35 -6.10 6.29 10.93
CA VAL A 35 -5.30 6.78 9.80
C VAL A 35 -5.03 5.69 8.77
N PHE A 36 -4.87 4.44 9.22
CA PHE A 36 -4.61 3.29 8.35
C PHE A 36 -5.76 3.04 7.36
N GLU A 37 -6.98 3.47 7.69
CA GLU A 37 -8.16 3.37 6.81
C GLU A 37 -8.23 4.49 5.77
N ARG A 38 -7.40 5.54 5.89
CA ARG A 38 -7.42 6.74 5.04
C ARG A 38 -6.22 6.85 4.10
N VAL A 39 -5.25 5.95 4.20
CA VAL A 39 -4.05 5.92 3.37
C VAL A 39 -4.08 4.67 2.52
N ASP A 40 -3.92 4.84 1.21
CA ASP A 40 -3.78 3.71 0.29
C ASP A 40 -2.44 3.01 0.52
N GLY A 41 -2.48 1.85 1.18
CA GLY A 41 -1.33 0.97 1.35
C GLY A 41 -1.29 0.28 2.72
N PRO A 42 -0.64 -0.90 2.81
CA PRO A 42 -0.62 -1.69 4.03
C PRO A 42 0.22 -1.06 5.15
N ALA A 43 1.05 -0.06 4.84
CA ALA A 43 1.94 0.57 5.80
C ALA A 43 1.96 2.09 5.63
N ILE A 44 2.04 2.80 6.76
CA ILE A 44 2.10 4.26 6.84
C ILE A 44 3.36 4.72 7.56
N THR A 45 3.73 5.99 7.36
CA THR A 45 4.83 6.65 8.07
C THR A 45 4.32 7.61 9.14
N SER A 46 5.22 8.04 10.04
CA SER A 46 4.87 9.06 11.03
C SER A 46 4.52 10.42 10.41
N SER A 47 4.99 10.69 9.19
CA SER A 47 4.65 11.91 8.45
C SER A 47 3.22 11.86 7.91
N ASP A 48 2.74 10.70 7.46
CA ASP A 48 1.36 10.52 7.00
C ASP A 48 0.38 10.75 8.15
N VAL A 49 0.68 10.17 9.32
CA VAL A 49 -0.11 10.38 10.55
C VAL A 49 -0.13 11.84 10.98
N ALA A 50 1.02 12.52 10.94
CA ALA A 50 1.11 13.94 11.27
C ALA A 50 0.25 14.80 10.35
N THR A 51 0.28 14.50 9.05
CA THR A 51 -0.49 15.20 8.02
C THR A 51 -1.99 15.01 8.21
N ILE A 52 -2.44 13.78 8.44
CA ILE A 52 -3.87 13.45 8.54
C ILE A 52 -4.47 13.92 9.87
N LEU A 53 -3.70 13.89 10.96
CA LEU A 53 -4.19 14.30 12.29
C LEU A 53 -3.86 15.75 12.64
N GLY A 54 -3.15 16.47 11.78
CA GLY A 54 -2.76 17.87 12.01
C GLY A 54 -1.87 18.07 13.23
N CYS A 55 -0.99 17.10 13.53
CA CYS A 55 -0.10 17.15 14.69
C CYS A 55 1.38 17.12 14.26
N SER A 56 2.29 17.39 15.20
CA SER A 56 3.71 17.29 14.90
C SER A 56 4.14 15.84 14.63
N THR A 57 5.13 15.64 13.75
CA THR A 57 5.69 14.31 13.45
C THR A 57 6.22 13.61 14.70
N GLU A 58 6.77 14.36 15.66
CA GLU A 58 7.23 13.77 16.92
C GLU A 58 6.05 13.35 17.82
N ALA A 59 4.96 14.11 17.85
CA ALA A 59 3.74 13.69 18.55
C ALA A 59 3.16 12.40 17.93
N ALA A 60 3.05 12.33 16.61
CA ALA A 60 2.65 11.13 15.88
C ALA A 60 3.57 9.94 16.18
N ARG A 61 4.89 10.14 16.12
CA ARG A 61 5.89 9.11 16.41
C ARG A 61 5.75 8.56 17.82
N ARG A 62 5.59 9.42 18.83
CA ARG A 62 5.40 9.00 20.23
C ARG A 62 4.14 8.17 20.41
N LYS A 63 3.04 8.54 19.75
CA LYS A 63 1.76 7.79 19.80
C LYS A 63 1.87 6.44 19.10
N LEU A 64 2.48 6.39 17.91
CA LEU A 64 2.78 5.14 17.21
C LEU A 64 3.67 4.20 18.03
N LYS A 65 4.68 4.75 18.72
CA LYS A 65 5.54 3.95 19.60
C LYS A 65 4.72 3.29 20.73
N ARG A 66 3.81 4.03 21.37
CA ARG A 66 2.91 3.48 22.41
C ARG A 66 1.98 2.41 21.86
N LEU A 67 1.40 2.62 20.67
CA LEU A 67 0.57 1.62 20.01
C LEU A 67 1.34 0.32 19.72
N HIS A 68 2.61 0.45 19.34
CA HIS A 68 3.48 -0.70 19.13
C HIS A 68 3.85 -1.42 20.43
N GLU A 69 4.14 -0.68 21.50
CA GLU A 69 4.36 -1.24 22.84
C GLU A 69 3.12 -2.01 23.35
N ASN A 70 1.92 -1.56 22.96
CA ASN A 70 0.66 -2.25 23.25
C ASN A 70 0.31 -3.40 22.28
N GLY A 71 1.16 -3.72 21.31
CA GLY A 71 0.95 -4.82 20.36
C GLY A 71 -0.07 -4.56 19.25
N MET A 72 -0.67 -3.37 19.18
CA MET A 72 -1.73 -3.04 18.22
C MET A 72 -1.21 -2.83 16.79
N ILE A 73 0.06 -2.44 16.66
CA ILE A 73 0.72 -2.19 15.37
C ILE A 73 2.13 -2.77 15.36
N ARG A 74 2.60 -3.18 14.18
CA ARG A 74 3.99 -3.55 13.95
C ARG A 74 4.77 -2.38 13.36
N ARG A 75 6.09 -2.48 13.44
CA ARG A 75 7.02 -1.51 12.86
C ARG A 75 8.18 -2.20 12.18
N ARG A 76 8.73 -1.57 11.14
CA ARG A 76 10.03 -1.91 10.56
C ARG A 76 10.76 -0.66 10.14
N LYS A 77 12.05 -0.63 10.44
CA LYS A 77 12.97 0.39 9.94
C LYS A 77 13.51 -0.04 8.58
N THR A 78 13.39 0.82 7.58
CA THR A 78 13.95 0.65 6.25
C THR A 78 14.79 1.88 5.91
N GLY A 79 16.12 1.74 5.88
CA GLY A 79 17.05 2.86 5.76
C GLY A 79 16.76 3.96 6.81
N ARG A 80 16.30 5.12 6.34
CA ARG A 80 15.96 6.29 7.17
C ARG A 80 14.47 6.35 7.56
N THR A 81 13.62 5.53 6.95
CA THR A 81 12.17 5.55 7.14
C THR A 81 11.73 4.46 8.10
N VAL A 82 10.69 4.73 8.89
CA VAL A 82 10.03 3.72 9.71
C VAL A 82 8.62 3.53 9.18
N LEU A 83 8.33 2.30 8.77
CA LEU A 83 7.02 1.85 8.35
C LEU A 83 6.27 1.29 9.55
N TRP A 84 4.98 1.60 9.63
CA TRP A 84 4.05 1.13 10.64
C TRP A 84 2.86 0.48 9.94
N TRP A 85 2.35 -0.63 10.47
CA TRP A 85 1.17 -1.31 9.93
C TRP A 85 0.38 -1.97 11.06
N ARG A 86 -0.91 -2.17 10.87
CA ARG A 86 -1.77 -2.83 11.87
C ARG A 86 -1.37 -4.29 12.03
N VAL A 87 -1.53 -4.79 13.26
CA VAL A 87 -1.62 -6.23 13.50
C VAL A 87 -3.09 -6.58 13.33
N ASP A 88 -3.50 -7.04 12.16
CA ASP A 88 -4.84 -7.63 12.06
C ASP A 88 -4.77 -9.01 12.70
N GLU A 89 -5.66 -9.29 13.65
CA GLU A 89 -5.90 -10.67 14.12
C GLU A 89 -6.30 -11.57 12.94
N SER A 90 -6.93 -10.99 11.91
CA SER A 90 -7.34 -11.64 10.67
C SER A 90 -6.28 -11.64 9.55
N ALA A 91 -5.16 -10.92 9.66
CA ALA A 91 -4.08 -11.02 8.65
C ALA A 91 -3.26 -12.30 8.81
N ASN A 92 -3.53 -13.09 9.85
CA ASN A 92 -3.10 -14.48 9.88
C ASN A 92 -3.91 -15.37 8.91
N ASP A 93 -5.09 -14.89 8.44
CA ASP A 93 -5.95 -15.61 7.49
C ASP A 93 -5.80 -15.11 6.04
N LEU A 94 -5.12 -13.99 5.79
CA LEU A 94 -4.63 -13.63 4.45
C LEU A 94 -3.27 -14.28 4.20
N GLU A 95 -3.19 -15.57 4.45
CA GLU A 95 -2.18 -16.41 3.82
C GLU A 95 -2.38 -16.33 2.30
N ILE A 96 -1.55 -15.55 1.60
CA ILE A 96 -1.30 -15.75 0.15
C ILE A 96 -0.54 -17.09 -0.06
N THR A 97 -0.55 -18.01 0.91
CA THR A 97 0.25 -19.24 0.94
C THR A 97 -0.58 -20.51 1.03
N THR A 98 -1.90 -20.44 1.23
CA THR A 98 -2.75 -21.64 1.25
C THR A 98 -3.86 -21.52 0.22
N VAL A 99 -3.69 -22.25 -0.89
CA VAL A 99 -4.81 -22.54 -1.81
C VAL A 99 -5.89 -23.25 -1.00
N ASN A 100 -7.10 -22.70 -0.94
CA ASN A 100 -8.23 -23.39 -0.34
C ASN A 100 -8.71 -24.51 -1.30
N PRO A 101 -8.47 -25.79 -1.01
CA PRO A 101 -8.85 -26.88 -1.91
C PRO A 101 -10.38 -27.03 -2.04
N ASN A 102 -11.15 -26.44 -1.12
CA ASN A 102 -12.61 -26.44 -1.13
C ASN A 102 -13.19 -25.09 -1.60
N ASP A 103 -12.41 -24.25 -2.27
CA ASP A 103 -12.90 -22.98 -2.80
C ASP A 103 -14.02 -23.22 -3.84
N PRO A 104 -15.22 -22.64 -3.64
CA PRO A 104 -16.32 -22.72 -4.62
C PRO A 104 -15.95 -22.21 -6.01
N PHE A 105 -14.88 -21.43 -6.13
CA PHE A 105 -14.28 -21.08 -7.41
C PHE A 105 -13.94 -22.33 -8.26
N PHE A 106 -13.44 -23.41 -7.66
CA PHE A 106 -13.08 -24.64 -8.38
C PHE A 106 -14.28 -25.48 -8.81
N SER A 107 -15.44 -25.31 -8.18
CA SER A 107 -16.68 -26.05 -8.49
C SER A 107 -17.63 -25.26 -9.39
N ARG A 108 -17.25 -24.05 -9.82
CA ARG A 108 -18.06 -23.27 -10.77
C ARG A 108 -18.10 -23.97 -12.12
N GLU A 109 -19.27 -23.94 -12.76
CA GLU A 109 -19.42 -24.38 -14.14
C GLU A 109 -18.51 -23.53 -15.02
N THR A 110 -17.42 -24.14 -15.46
CA THR A 110 -16.53 -23.55 -16.44
C THR A 110 -17.11 -23.83 -17.82
N TYR A 111 -16.91 -22.90 -18.75
CA TYR A 111 -17.26 -23.12 -20.15
C TYR A 111 -16.52 -24.38 -20.66
N SER A 112 -17.27 -25.46 -20.87
CA SER A 112 -16.78 -26.70 -21.47
C SER A 112 -17.39 -26.81 -22.85
N SER A 113 -16.56 -26.79 -23.89
CA SER A 113 -16.99 -27.07 -25.26
C SER A 113 -16.97 -28.58 -25.49
N ASP A 114 -17.98 -29.14 -26.16
CA ASP A 114 -18.03 -30.56 -26.52
C ASP A 114 -17.03 -30.95 -27.61
N THR A 115 -16.44 -29.97 -28.29
CA THR A 115 -15.33 -30.19 -29.22
C THR A 115 -14.01 -29.90 -28.50
N PRO A 116 -12.99 -30.78 -28.59
CA PRO A 116 -11.64 -30.45 -28.20
C PRO A 116 -11.28 -29.13 -28.88
N ALA A 117 -11.04 -28.10 -28.08
CA ALA A 117 -10.61 -26.85 -28.64
C ALA A 117 -9.14 -27.05 -29.03
N ASP A 118 -8.81 -26.92 -30.31
CA ASP A 118 -7.42 -26.97 -30.82
C ASP A 118 -6.59 -25.75 -30.35
N ILE A 119 -6.96 -25.17 -29.21
CA ILE A 119 -6.30 -24.05 -28.56
C ILE A 119 -4.84 -24.43 -28.31
N SER A 120 -4.54 -25.67 -27.94
CA SER A 120 -3.14 -26.09 -27.78
C SER A 120 -2.31 -25.93 -29.06
N GLU A 121 -2.91 -26.08 -30.24
CA GLU A 121 -2.23 -25.95 -31.53
C GLU A 121 -2.28 -24.50 -32.06
N ARG A 122 -3.29 -23.73 -31.65
CA ARG A 122 -3.53 -22.35 -32.07
C ARG A 122 -3.23 -21.31 -30.98
N ILE A 123 -2.49 -21.68 -29.93
CA ILE A 123 -2.14 -20.78 -28.82
C ILE A 123 -1.50 -19.51 -29.38
N ASP A 124 -0.61 -19.67 -30.37
CA ASP A 124 0.07 -18.53 -30.98
C ASP A 124 -0.89 -17.63 -31.77
N ASP A 125 -1.85 -18.19 -32.51
CA ASP A 125 -2.88 -17.39 -33.22
C ASP A 125 -3.88 -16.73 -32.27
N VAL A 126 -4.16 -17.32 -31.11
CA VAL A 126 -5.11 -16.79 -30.12
C VAL A 126 -4.47 -15.69 -29.27
N LEU A 127 -3.19 -15.86 -28.91
CA LEU A 127 -2.46 -14.90 -28.09
C LEU A 127 -1.75 -13.82 -28.91
N TYR A 128 -1.34 -14.16 -30.14
CA TYR A 128 -0.57 -13.31 -31.04
C TYR A 128 -1.18 -13.16 -32.43
N GLY A 129 -2.43 -13.61 -32.63
CA GLY A 129 -3.20 -13.23 -33.81
C GLY A 129 -3.29 -11.72 -33.89
N ASP A 130 -2.71 -11.18 -34.95
CA ASP A 130 -2.65 -9.74 -35.18
C ASP A 130 -4.08 -9.18 -35.32
N PRO A 131 -4.44 -8.04 -34.68
CA PRO A 131 -5.69 -7.35 -34.95
C PRO A 131 -5.60 -6.60 -36.28
N HIS A 132 -5.50 -7.34 -37.38
CA HIS A 132 -5.46 -6.76 -38.72
C HIS A 132 -6.56 -7.31 -39.63
N GLU A 133 -7.59 -6.45 -39.69
CA GLU A 133 -8.59 -6.21 -40.76
C GLU A 133 -9.89 -7.04 -40.79
#